data_AF-A0A9D2D0B2-F1
#
_entry.id   AF-A0A9D2D0B2-F1
#
_cell.length_a   1.000
_cell.length_b   1.000
_cell.length_c   1.000
_cell.angle_alpha   90.00
_cell.angle_beta   90.00
_cell.angle_gamma   90.00
#
_symmetry.space_group_name_H-M   'P 1'
#
loop_
_entity.id
_entity.type
_entity.pdbx_description
1 polymer ?
#
loop_
_entity_poly.entity_id
_entity_poly.type
_entity_poly.pdbx_seq_one_letter_code
_entity_poly.pdbx_strand_id
1 'polypeptide(L)'
;ATCTEFGMTVYTCQVCGYEHTEENGAYPTGHNYSNFIVKAATCTEDGERRYVCDKCGDEYTEVIAAMGHSYAITDSTSENGKTTRVYTCTICGDSYTQELGDQYDEVTSYVEDLFEQYRPYMIWVFLATAAIWSIVMGVFFAIAHKNEDKEKARKMIVNYFIGLVVIFAILVACPYLIRGIAALVT
;
A
#
# COMPACT_ATOMS: atom_id res chain seq x y z
N ALA A 1 -44.36 -14.94 -35.48
CA ALA A 1 -43.01 -15.38 -35.08
C ALA A 1 -42.38 -14.23 -34.32
N THR A 2 -41.99 -14.46 -33.08
CA THR A 2 -41.22 -13.48 -32.29
C THR A 2 -39.73 -13.82 -32.40
N CYS A 3 -38.85 -13.04 -31.79
CA CYS A 3 -37.40 -13.35 -31.82
C CYS A 3 -37.05 -14.65 -31.09
N THR A 4 -37.94 -15.15 -30.24
CA THR A 4 -37.74 -16.34 -29.38
C THR A 4 -38.78 -17.43 -29.62
N GLU A 5 -39.97 -17.12 -30.16
CA GLU A 5 -41.05 -18.09 -30.39
C GLU A 5 -41.26 -18.37 -31.88
N PHE A 6 -41.34 -19.67 -32.20
CA PHE A 6 -41.69 -20.17 -33.52
C PHE A 6 -43.11 -19.74 -33.89
N GLY A 7 -43.28 -19.15 -35.08
CA GLY A 7 -44.62 -18.82 -35.58
C GLY A 7 -45.30 -20.07 -36.12
N MET A 8 -46.55 -20.31 -35.74
CA MET A 8 -47.42 -21.32 -36.38
C MET A 8 -48.68 -20.65 -36.92
N THR A 9 -49.21 -21.19 -38.02
CA THR A 9 -50.49 -20.74 -38.59
C THR A 9 -51.55 -21.76 -38.21
N VAL A 10 -52.57 -21.30 -37.46
CA VAL A 10 -53.70 -22.14 -37.05
C VAL A 10 -54.90 -21.80 -37.95
N TYR A 11 -55.43 -22.80 -38.64
CA TYR A 11 -56.64 -22.69 -39.43
C TYR A 11 -57.82 -23.27 -38.64
N THR A 12 -58.76 -22.41 -38.28
CA THR A 12 -59.97 -22.82 -37.56
C THR A 12 -61.16 -22.91 -38.52
N CYS A 13 -61.77 -24.08 -38.63
CA CYS A 13 -62.97 -24.27 -39.44
C CYS A 13 -64.18 -23.60 -38.77
N GLN A 14 -64.72 -22.56 -39.40
CA GLN A 14 -65.82 -21.76 -38.83
C GLN A 14 -67.15 -22.53 -38.68
N VAL A 15 -67.29 -23.69 -39.34
CA VAL A 15 -68.53 -24.48 -39.36
C VAL A 15 -68.55 -25.56 -38.26
N CYS A 16 -67.42 -26.20 -37.98
CA CYS A 16 -67.34 -27.30 -36.99
C CYS A 16 -66.36 -27.04 -35.85
N GLY A 17 -65.62 -25.93 -35.86
CA GLY A 17 -64.65 -25.55 -34.83
C GLY A 17 -63.35 -26.37 -34.84
N TYR A 18 -63.16 -27.25 -35.83
CA TYR A 18 -61.93 -28.04 -35.94
C TYR A 18 -60.74 -27.13 -36.29
N GLU A 19 -59.65 -27.24 -35.51
CA GLU A 19 -58.42 -26.49 -35.73
C GLU A 19 -57.35 -27.39 -36.33
N HIS A 20 -56.71 -26.89 -37.39
CA HIS A 20 -55.55 -27.53 -38.01
C HIS A 20 -54.36 -26.57 -37.97
N THR A 21 -53.23 -27.02 -37.43
CA THR A 21 -52.02 -26.21 -37.31
C THR A 21 -51.01 -26.64 -38.36
N GLU A 22 -50.54 -25.68 -39.17
CA GLU A 22 -49.44 -25.89 -40.10
C GLU A 22 -48.15 -25.25 -39.56
N GLU A 23 -47.06 -26.03 -39.56
CA GLU A 23 -45.71 -25.58 -39.20
C GLU A 23 -45.00 -24.85 -40.36
N ASN A 24 -45.71 -23.95 -41.05
CA ASN A 24 -45.18 -23.18 -42.18
C ASN A 24 -44.65 -21.78 -41.77
N GLY A 25 -44.48 -21.52 -40.47
CA GLY A 25 -44.05 -20.21 -39.99
C GLY A 25 -42.53 -20.03 -39.89
N ALA A 26 -42.12 -18.82 -39.54
CA ALA A 26 -40.70 -18.46 -39.48
C ALA A 26 -40.03 -19.00 -38.19
N TYR A 27 -38.84 -19.60 -38.36
CA TYR A 27 -37.99 -20.02 -37.25
C TYR A 27 -37.44 -18.81 -36.48
N PRO A 28 -37.37 -18.89 -35.13
CA PRO A 28 -36.79 -17.82 -34.33
C PRO A 28 -35.30 -17.73 -34.62
N THR A 29 -34.85 -16.55 -35.04
CA THR A 29 -33.42 -16.30 -35.34
C THR A 29 -32.64 -15.84 -34.11
N GLY A 30 -33.29 -15.73 -32.95
CA GLY A 30 -32.78 -15.01 -31.79
C GLY A 30 -32.85 -13.49 -31.97
N HIS A 31 -32.54 -12.77 -30.89
CA HIS A 31 -32.47 -11.32 -30.91
C HIS A 31 -31.23 -10.83 -31.64
N ASN A 32 -31.38 -9.77 -32.41
CA ASN A 32 -30.26 -9.02 -32.98
C ASN A 32 -30.25 -7.63 -32.32
N TYR A 33 -29.43 -7.48 -31.29
CA TYR A 33 -29.34 -6.25 -30.51
C TYR A 33 -28.35 -5.27 -31.13
N SER A 34 -28.83 -4.10 -31.53
CA SER A 34 -28.01 -2.91 -31.75
C SER A 34 -27.80 -2.19 -30.42
N ASN A 35 -26.69 -1.46 -30.25
CA ASN A 35 -26.42 -0.75 -28.99
C ASN A 35 -25.95 0.68 -29.24
N PHE A 36 -26.25 1.54 -28.28
CA PHE A 36 -25.80 2.93 -28.25
C PHE A 36 -25.61 3.42 -26.81
N ILE A 37 -24.72 4.39 -26.64
CA ILE A 37 -24.42 5.00 -25.34
C ILE A 37 -25.49 6.07 -25.09
N VAL A 38 -26.31 5.87 -24.06
CA VAL A 38 -27.34 6.82 -23.60
C VAL A 38 -26.70 7.91 -22.75
N LYS A 39 -25.81 7.50 -21.83
CA LYS A 39 -25.04 8.39 -20.98
C LYS A 39 -23.59 7.94 -20.98
N ALA A 40 -22.66 8.81 -21.32
CA ALA A 40 -21.24 8.50 -21.20
C ALA A 40 -20.85 8.45 -19.71
N ALA A 41 -19.99 7.50 -19.35
CA ALA A 41 -19.41 7.45 -18.01
C ALA A 41 -18.44 8.62 -17.81
N THR A 42 -18.37 9.13 -16.58
CA THR A 42 -17.44 10.20 -16.18
C THR A 42 -16.48 9.67 -15.10
N CYS A 43 -15.65 10.53 -14.52
CA CYS A 43 -14.76 10.16 -13.42
C CYS A 43 -15.52 9.75 -12.15
N THR A 44 -16.74 10.26 -11.94
CA THR A 44 -17.53 10.07 -10.71
C THR A 44 -18.89 9.43 -10.95
N GLU A 45 -19.51 9.69 -12.11
CA GLU A 45 -20.84 9.17 -12.44
C GLU A 45 -20.75 8.03 -13.44
N ASP A 46 -21.54 6.98 -13.16
CA ASP A 46 -21.76 5.90 -14.09
C ASP A 46 -22.47 6.38 -15.37
N GLY A 47 -22.10 5.75 -16.48
CA GLY A 47 -22.78 5.85 -17.77
C GLY A 47 -23.81 4.74 -17.97
N GLU A 48 -24.54 4.83 -19.08
CA GLU A 48 -25.58 3.89 -19.45
C GLU A 48 -25.46 3.55 -20.93
N ARG A 49 -25.44 2.26 -21.24
CA ARG A 49 -25.55 1.72 -22.59
C ARG A 49 -26.88 1.00 -22.73
N ARG A 50 -27.59 1.27 -23.82
CA ARG A 50 -28.84 0.58 -24.15
C ARG A 50 -28.65 -0.34 -25.34
N TYR A 51 -29.26 -1.50 -25.25
CA TYR A 51 -29.33 -2.51 -26.30
C TYR A 51 -30.78 -2.62 -26.74
N VAL A 52 -31.04 -2.55 -28.05
CA VAL A 52 -32.39 -2.61 -28.64
C VAL A 52 -32.39 -3.64 -29.76
N CYS A 53 -33.36 -4.55 -29.74
CA CYS A 53 -33.53 -5.53 -30.81
C CYS A 53 -34.27 -4.90 -31.99
N ASP A 54 -33.62 -4.80 -33.15
CA ASP A 54 -34.21 -4.15 -34.33
C ASP A 54 -35.45 -4.89 -34.87
N LYS A 55 -35.64 -6.17 -34.49
CA LYS A 55 -36.72 -7.03 -34.99
C LYS A 55 -37.97 -7.06 -34.10
N CYS A 56 -37.82 -7.02 -32.78
CA CYS A 56 -38.95 -7.09 -31.84
C CYS A 56 -39.12 -5.87 -30.94
N GLY A 57 -38.14 -4.96 -30.91
CA GLY A 57 -38.16 -3.80 -30.03
C GLY A 57 -37.83 -4.09 -28.56
N ASP A 58 -37.45 -5.33 -28.21
CA ASP A 58 -36.97 -5.61 -26.85
C ASP A 58 -35.72 -4.79 -26.54
N GLU A 59 -35.68 -4.24 -25.33
CA GLU A 59 -34.56 -3.43 -24.86
C GLU A 59 -34.10 -3.83 -23.46
N TYR A 60 -32.80 -3.68 -23.23
CA TYR A 60 -32.21 -3.73 -21.90
C TYR A 60 -31.06 -2.75 -21.78
N THR A 61 -30.73 -2.37 -20.54
CA THR A 61 -29.70 -1.39 -20.23
C THR A 61 -28.57 -2.03 -19.43
N GLU A 62 -27.34 -1.62 -19.73
CA GLU A 62 -26.13 -2.00 -19.02
C GLU A 62 -25.46 -0.75 -18.45
N VAL A 63 -24.99 -0.85 -17.21
CA VAL A 63 -24.28 0.24 -16.54
C VAL A 63 -22.83 0.24 -17.01
N ILE A 64 -22.34 1.40 -17.47
CA ILE A 64 -20.92 1.64 -17.72
C ILE A 64 -20.34 2.24 -16.45
N ALA A 65 -19.54 1.48 -15.71
CA ALA A 65 -18.93 1.96 -14.47
C ALA A 65 -18.12 3.25 -14.68
N ALA A 66 -18.17 4.15 -13.71
CA ALA A 66 -17.33 5.34 -13.67
C ALA A 66 -15.84 4.98 -13.85
N MET A 67 -15.12 5.80 -14.63
CA MET A 67 -13.72 5.53 -14.96
C MET A 67 -12.76 5.75 -13.77
N GLY A 68 -13.25 6.43 -12.73
CA GLY A 68 -12.42 6.91 -11.64
C GLY A 68 -11.55 8.11 -12.04
N HIS A 69 -10.83 8.64 -11.07
CA HIS A 69 -9.90 9.75 -11.29
C HIS A 69 -8.49 9.24 -11.59
N SER A 70 -7.87 9.81 -12.64
CA SER A 70 -6.46 9.62 -12.94
C SER A 70 -5.67 10.85 -12.48
N TYR A 71 -5.30 10.86 -11.20
CA TYR A 71 -4.59 11.98 -10.58
C TYR A 71 -3.10 11.99 -10.93
N ALA A 72 -2.61 13.15 -11.35
CA ALA A 72 -1.19 13.45 -11.52
C ALA A 72 -0.80 14.64 -10.65
N ILE A 73 0.46 14.68 -10.22
CA ILE A 73 0.99 15.83 -9.47
C ILE A 73 1.12 17.00 -10.44
N THR A 74 0.45 18.10 -10.13
CA THR A 74 0.46 19.33 -10.94
C THR A 74 1.24 20.45 -10.29
N ASP A 75 1.28 20.47 -8.96
CA ASP A 75 2.06 21.43 -8.19
C ASP A 75 2.64 20.76 -6.95
N SER A 76 3.82 21.22 -6.55
CA SER A 76 4.47 20.82 -5.32
C SER A 76 5.20 22.02 -4.74
N THR A 77 4.76 22.45 -3.57
CA THR A 77 5.42 23.53 -2.82
C THR A 77 5.99 22.97 -1.53
N SER A 78 7.20 23.41 -1.19
CA SER A 78 7.84 23.10 0.09
C SER A 78 8.11 24.39 0.82
N GLU A 79 7.50 24.56 1.98
CA GLU A 79 7.66 25.75 2.83
C GLU A 79 7.82 25.30 4.28
N ASN A 80 8.91 25.73 4.94
CA ASN A 80 9.24 25.38 6.33
C ASN A 80 9.18 23.86 6.62
N GLY A 81 9.74 23.01 5.74
CA GLY A 81 9.78 21.55 5.93
C GLY A 81 8.50 20.79 5.53
N LYS A 82 7.38 21.49 5.40
CA LYS A 82 6.10 20.93 4.96
C LYS A 82 6.03 20.92 3.44
N THR A 83 5.72 19.75 2.88
CA THR A 83 5.57 19.58 1.44
C THR A 83 4.09 19.44 1.09
N THR A 84 3.52 20.43 0.43
CA THR A 84 2.15 20.37 -0.06
C THR A 84 2.16 19.99 -1.54
N ARG A 85 1.46 18.90 -1.87
CA ARG A 85 1.30 18.43 -3.25
C ARG A 85 -0.13 18.61 -3.70
N VAL A 86 -0.30 19.17 -4.88
CA VAL A 86 -1.59 19.28 -5.56
C VAL A 86 -1.67 18.16 -6.59
N TYR A 87 -2.74 17.37 -6.48
CA TYR A 87 -3.05 16.29 -7.40
C TYR A 87 -4.24 16.72 -8.25
N THR A 88 -4.09 16.72 -9.57
CA THR A 88 -5.17 17.07 -10.50
C THR A 88 -5.47 15.89 -11.43
N CYS A 89 -6.74 15.58 -11.60
CA CYS A 89 -7.20 14.55 -12.52
C CYS A 89 -7.02 15.03 -13.96
N THR A 90 -6.30 14.24 -14.77
CA THR A 90 -6.02 14.58 -16.18
C THR A 90 -7.25 14.54 -17.08
N ILE A 91 -8.33 13.91 -16.62
CA ILE A 91 -9.56 13.68 -17.39
C ILE A 91 -10.62 14.75 -17.07
N CYS A 92 -10.85 15.03 -15.78
CA CYS A 92 -11.93 15.94 -15.35
C CYS A 92 -11.46 17.26 -14.74
N GLY A 93 -10.17 17.42 -14.44
CA GLY A 93 -9.62 18.62 -13.80
C GLY A 93 -9.92 18.73 -12.30
N ASP A 94 -10.60 17.76 -11.70
CA ASP A 94 -10.79 17.72 -10.24
C ASP A 94 -9.43 17.68 -9.54
N SER A 95 -9.30 18.40 -8.42
CA SER A 95 -8.03 18.50 -7.72
C SER A 95 -8.20 18.44 -6.22
N TYR A 96 -7.23 17.80 -5.57
CA TYR A 96 -7.12 17.79 -4.12
C TYR A 96 -5.68 18.05 -3.69
N THR A 97 -5.53 18.59 -2.49
CA THR A 97 -4.24 18.91 -1.89
C THR A 97 -3.91 17.90 -0.82
N GLN A 98 -2.70 17.33 -0.88
CA GLN A 98 -2.15 16.49 0.17
C GLN A 98 -1.01 17.24 0.83
N GLU A 99 -1.17 17.51 2.13
CA GLU A 99 -0.08 18.00 2.96
C GLU A 99 0.73 16.81 3.45
N LEU A 100 1.92 16.62 2.90
CA LEU A 100 2.94 15.78 3.50
C LEU A 100 3.62 16.68 4.53
N GLY A 101 3.16 16.60 5.79
CA GLY A 101 3.70 17.35 6.92
C GLY A 101 5.19 17.09 7.14
N ASP A 102 5.76 17.68 8.19
CA ASP A 102 7.18 17.56 8.53
C ASP A 102 7.55 16.10 8.78
N GLN A 103 7.97 15.42 7.71
CA GLN A 103 8.34 14.00 7.72
C GLN A 103 9.53 13.72 8.65
N TYR A 104 10.20 14.78 9.12
CA TYR A 104 11.30 14.74 10.06
C TYR A 104 10.85 14.74 11.53
N ASP A 105 9.76 15.42 11.90
CA ASP A 105 9.32 15.52 13.30
C ASP A 105 8.68 14.20 13.78
N GLU A 106 7.91 13.53 12.93
CA GLU A 106 7.31 12.22 13.25
C GLU A 106 8.37 11.11 13.32
N VAL A 107 9.38 11.14 12.44
CA VAL A 107 10.48 10.17 12.49
C VAL A 107 11.37 10.40 13.71
N THR A 108 11.60 11.66 14.09
CA THR A 108 12.38 11.99 15.29
C THR A 108 11.66 11.55 16.56
N SER A 109 10.35 11.79 16.68
CA SER A 109 9.57 11.34 17.84
C SER A 109 9.50 9.81 17.94
N TYR A 110 9.27 9.11 16.82
CA TYR A 110 9.28 7.65 16.81
C TYR A 110 10.64 7.06 17.19
N VAL A 111 11.73 7.66 16.72
CA VAL A 111 13.08 7.23 17.07
C VAL A 111 13.38 7.52 18.55
N GLU A 112 12.97 8.66 19.09
CA GLU A 112 13.09 8.96 20.52
C GLU A 112 12.27 8.00 21.40
N ASP A 113 11.03 7.70 21.01
CA ASP A 113 10.16 6.71 21.67
C ASP A 113 10.80 5.33 21.67
N LEU A 114 11.35 4.91 20.53
CA LEU A 114 12.08 3.65 20.40
C LEU A 114 13.29 3.65 21.35
N PHE A 115 14.08 4.72 21.38
CA PHE A 115 15.24 4.80 22.28
C PHE A 115 14.84 4.76 23.76
N GLU A 116 13.74 5.40 24.18
CA GLU A 116 13.24 5.32 25.56
C GLU A 116 12.72 3.92 25.92
N GLN A 117 11.99 3.28 25.00
CA GLN A 117 11.51 1.91 25.18
C GLN A 117 12.65 0.91 25.31
N TYR A 118 13.72 1.08 24.53
CA TYR A 118 14.88 0.19 24.54
C TYR A 118 15.97 0.56 25.56
N ARG A 119 15.92 1.74 26.17
CA ARG A 119 16.83 2.21 27.23
C ARG A 119 17.09 1.18 28.35
N PRO A 120 16.08 0.54 28.97
CA PRO A 120 16.33 -0.46 30.01
C PRO A 120 17.06 -1.70 29.50
N TYR A 121 16.81 -2.11 28.25
CA TYR A 121 17.43 -3.28 27.64
C TYR A 121 18.90 -3.04 27.23
N MET A 122 19.26 -1.81 26.86
CA MET A 122 20.65 -1.48 26.53
C MET A 122 21.62 -1.82 27.67
N ILE A 123 21.25 -1.55 28.93
CA ILE A 123 22.08 -1.89 30.10
C ILE A 123 22.29 -3.40 30.22
N TRP A 124 21.23 -4.19 30.01
CA TRP A 124 21.34 -5.66 30.06
C TRP A 124 22.24 -6.22 28.95
N VAL A 125 22.18 -5.65 27.74
CA VAL A 125 23.08 -5.98 26.64
C VAL A 125 24.53 -5.62 26.99
N PHE A 126 24.77 -4.50 27.68
CA PHE A 126 26.11 -4.15 28.18
C PHE A 126 26.63 -5.10 29.23
N LEU A 127 25.81 -5.49 30.21
CA LEU A 127 26.21 -6.45 31.22
C LEU A 127 26.52 -7.82 30.59
N ALA A 128 25.72 -8.25 29.62
CA ALA A 128 25.96 -9.49 28.89
C ALA A 128 27.26 -9.45 28.08
N THR A 129 27.48 -8.38 27.31
CA THR A 129 28.70 -8.22 26.50
C THR A 129 29.95 -8.06 27.36
N ALA A 130 29.88 -7.30 28.45
CA ALA A 130 30.98 -7.15 29.40
C ALA A 130 31.29 -8.46 30.13
N ALA A 131 30.28 -9.27 30.47
CA ALA A 131 30.48 -10.59 31.07
C ALA A 131 31.19 -11.54 30.09
N ILE A 132 30.75 -11.60 28.83
CA ILE A 132 31.40 -12.41 27.78
C ILE A 132 32.85 -11.96 27.59
N TRP A 133 33.11 -10.66 27.48
CA TRP A 133 34.45 -10.14 27.31
C TRP A 133 35.35 -10.41 28.53
N SER A 134 34.80 -10.36 29.74
CA SER A 134 35.54 -10.67 30.96
C SER A 134 35.96 -12.14 31.04
N ILE A 135 35.10 -13.06 30.58
CA ILE A 135 35.42 -14.49 30.50
C ILE A 135 36.54 -14.73 29.49
N VAL A 136 36.45 -14.14 28.30
CA VAL A 136 37.47 -14.22 27.25
C VAL A 136 38.82 -13.71 27.77
N MET A 137 38.83 -12.56 28.45
CA MET A 137 40.05 -12.01 29.06
C MET A 137 40.60 -12.87 30.19
N GLY A 138 39.75 -13.51 30.99
CA GLY A 138 40.17 -14.46 32.02
C GLY A 138 40.92 -15.66 31.44
N VAL A 139 40.48 -16.19 30.30
CA VAL A 139 41.17 -17.27 29.59
C VAL A 139 42.52 -16.80 29.06
N PHE A 140 42.59 -15.62 28.43
CA PHE A 140 43.86 -15.05 27.98
C PHE A 140 44.85 -14.81 29.12
N PHE A 141 44.36 -14.37 30.28
CA PHE A 141 45.19 -14.16 31.47
C PHE A 141 45.75 -15.48 32.02
N ALA A 142 44.92 -16.54 32.09
CA ALA A 142 45.37 -17.86 32.50
C ALA A 142 46.44 -18.43 31.57
N ILE A 143 46.30 -18.22 30.25
CA ILE A 143 47.31 -18.62 29.25
C ILE A 143 48.59 -17.81 29.42
N ALA A 144 48.51 -16.49 29.61
CA ALA A 144 49.68 -15.62 29.77
C ALA A 144 50.47 -15.93 31.05
N HIS A 145 49.80 -16.27 32.15
CA HIS A 145 50.45 -16.70 33.39
C HIS A 145 51.22 -18.02 33.23
N LYS A 146 50.71 -18.93 32.40
CA LYS A 146 51.35 -20.22 32.10
C LYS A 146 52.58 -20.07 31.18
N ASN A 147 52.62 -19.02 30.36
CA ASN A 147 53.72 -18.70 29.45
C ASN A 147 54.74 -17.68 30.02
N GLU A 148 54.70 -17.36 31.32
CA GLU A 148 55.56 -16.36 32.00
C GLU A 148 55.48 -14.92 31.44
N ASP A 149 54.52 -14.61 30.55
CA ASP A 149 54.35 -13.32 29.89
C ASP A 149 53.61 -12.27 30.76
N LYS A 150 54.06 -12.08 32.00
CA LYS A 150 53.39 -11.20 33.00
C LYS A 150 53.26 -9.74 32.56
N GLU A 151 54.23 -9.24 31.81
CA GLU A 151 54.20 -7.87 31.28
C GLU A 151 53.12 -7.69 30.20
N LYS A 152 52.92 -8.72 29.37
CA LYS A 152 51.91 -8.74 28.31
C LYS A 152 50.50 -8.82 28.90
N ALA A 153 50.32 -9.63 29.95
CA ALA A 153 49.07 -9.72 30.70
C ALA A 153 48.67 -8.39 31.35
N ARG A 154 49.62 -7.67 31.95
CA ARG A 154 49.35 -6.36 32.58
C ARG A 154 48.92 -5.29 31.58
N LYS A 155 49.59 -5.21 30.41
CA LYS A 155 49.21 -4.29 29.34
C LYS A 155 47.82 -4.61 28.75
N MET A 156 47.48 -5.89 28.60
CA MET A 156 46.16 -6.32 28.14
C MET A 156 45.03 -5.92 29.10
N ILE A 157 45.24 -6.01 30.41
CA ILE A 157 44.25 -5.58 31.42
C ILE A 157 44.04 -4.07 31.38
N VAL A 158 45.13 -3.29 31.29
CA VAL A 158 45.03 -1.82 31.23
C VAL A 158 44.28 -1.38 29.98
N ASN A 159 44.59 -1.96 28.81
CA ASN A 159 43.86 -1.66 27.58
C ASN A 159 42.39 -2.07 27.64
N TYR A 160 42.06 -3.16 28.32
CA TYR A 160 40.67 -3.59 28.52
C TYR A 160 39.87 -2.59 29.36
N PHE A 161 40.42 -2.11 30.48
CA PHE A 161 39.77 -1.09 31.30
C PHE A 161 39.58 0.22 30.53
N ILE A 162 40.58 0.65 29.75
CA ILE A 162 40.47 1.83 28.89
C ILE A 162 39.35 1.63 27.86
N GLY A 163 39.31 0.46 27.20
CA GLY A 163 38.26 0.13 26.23
C GLY A 163 36.86 0.15 26.83
N LEU A 164 36.68 -0.40 28.04
CA LEU A 164 35.40 -0.40 28.74
C LEU A 164 34.94 1.03 29.08
N VAL A 165 35.85 1.87 29.56
CA VAL A 165 35.56 3.29 29.87
C VAL A 165 35.19 4.07 28.59
N VAL A 166 35.88 3.84 27.48
CA VAL A 166 35.59 4.49 26.19
C VAL A 166 34.22 4.06 25.66
N ILE A 167 33.90 2.76 25.70
CA ILE A 167 32.59 2.25 25.28
C ILE A 167 31.48 2.86 26.15
N PHE A 168 31.65 2.88 27.47
CA PHE A 168 30.70 3.50 28.38
C PHE A 168 30.47 4.98 28.06
N ALA A 169 31.54 5.73 27.80
CA ALA A 169 31.44 7.14 27.42
C ALA A 169 30.68 7.35 26.11
N ILE A 170 30.92 6.53 25.08
CA ILE A 170 30.21 6.60 23.79
C ILE A 170 28.70 6.35 23.98
N LEU A 171 28.33 5.40 24.83
CA LEU A 171 26.93 5.03 25.04
C LEU A 171 26.14 6.05 25.83
N VAL A 172 26.79 6.67 26.82
CA VAL A 172 26.21 7.81 27.53
C VAL A 172 26.08 8.99 26.59
N ALA A 173 27.06 9.22 25.71
CA ALA A 173 27.06 10.36 24.78
C ALA A 173 26.12 10.20 23.58
N CYS A 174 25.94 8.99 23.03
CA CYS A 174 25.10 8.71 21.86
C CYS A 174 23.69 9.32 21.93
N PRO A 175 22.89 9.14 23.00
CA PRO A 175 21.57 9.74 23.08
C PRO A 175 21.61 11.27 23.09
N TYR A 176 22.63 11.90 23.70
CA TYR A 176 22.81 13.35 23.66
C TYR A 176 23.27 13.85 22.28
N LEU A 177 24.10 13.06 21.58
CA LEU A 177 24.56 13.36 20.22
C LEU A 177 23.41 13.30 19.22
N ILE A 178 22.53 12.30 19.34
CA ILE A 178 21.33 12.17 18.51
C ILE A 178 20.38 13.34 18.77
N ARG A 179 20.11 13.69 20.03
CA ARG A 179 19.30 14.87 20.38
C ARG A 179 19.91 16.19 19.90
N GLY A 180 21.24 16.32 19.98
CA GLY A 180 21.96 17.50 19.51
C GLY A 180 21.94 17.65 17.98
N ILE A 181 22.00 16.55 17.24
CA ILE A 181 21.86 16.56 15.77
C ILE A 181 20.41 16.87 15.38
N ALA A 182 19.42 16.28 16.08
CA ALA A 182 18.00 16.56 15.86
C ALA A 182 17.71 18.07 16.01
N ALA A 183 18.20 18.69 17.08
CA ALA A 183 18.02 20.13 17.35
C ALA A 183 18.77 21.09 16.40
N LEU A 184 19.68 20.58 15.57
CA LEU A 184 20.45 21.38 14.59
C LEU A 184 19.84 21.30 13.18
N VAL A 185 18.90 20.38 12.96
CA VAL A 185 18.26 20.10 11.68
C VAL A 185 16.81 20.60 11.63
N THR A 186 16.16 20.77 12.80
CA THR A 186 14.93 21.57 12.99
C THR A 186 15.23 23.04 13.11
#